data_AF-A0A9Q2XI22-F1
#
_entry.id   AF-A0A9Q2XI22-F1
#
_cell.length_a   1.000
_cell.length_b   1.000
_cell.length_c   1.000
_cell.angle_alpha   90.00
_cell.angle_beta   90.00
_cell.angle_gamma   90.00
#
_symmetry.space_group_name_H-M   'P 1'
#
loop_
_entity.id
_entity.type
_entity.pdbx_description
1 polymer ?
#
loop_
_entity_poly.entity_id
_entity_poly.type
_entity_poly.pdbx_seq_one_letter_code
_entity_poly.pdbx_strand_id
1 'polypeptide(L)'
;MVDSYDTAFDGEKSKTQIKREMQALVDMGERLTTLKPDILAKLPLTDELRAALEEHKRHTANEAKRRHKSFIGKLMRDQDIDAILALLDQLDASSRQYNERFHNLERWRDRLIEGTDEVLEKFVQEYPDADRQQLRSLIRQAQHELARNKAPSASRKIFKYIRDLDEIQRGLR
;
A
#
# COMPACT_ATOMS: atom_id res chain seq x y z
N MET A 1 25.86 53.37 30.24
CA MET A 1 24.63 52.61 30.54
C MET A 1 24.15 52.06 29.22
N VAL A 2 24.28 50.74 29.04
CA VAL A 2 23.88 50.04 27.82
C VAL A 2 22.64 49.23 28.18
N ASP A 3 21.47 49.67 27.70
CA ASP A 3 20.26 48.85 27.76
C ASP A 3 20.32 47.84 26.62
N SER A 4 20.80 46.65 26.94
CA SER A 4 20.74 45.47 26.08
C SER A 4 19.43 44.73 26.40
N TYR A 5 18.43 44.89 25.54
CA TYR A 5 17.25 44.03 25.52
C TYR A 5 17.60 42.76 24.74
N ASP A 6 18.22 41.80 25.42
CA ASP A 6 18.30 40.41 24.95
C ASP A 6 17.29 39.57 25.72
N THR A 7 16.01 39.75 25.37
CA THR A 7 14.93 38.92 25.90
C THR A 7 14.81 37.67 25.04
N ALA A 8 15.31 36.57 25.61
CA ALA A 8 15.09 35.17 25.25
C ALA A 8 13.82 34.90 24.43
N PHE A 9 14.00 34.57 23.15
CA PHE A 9 13.00 33.86 22.35
C PHE A 9 13.02 32.38 22.74
N ASP A 10 12.32 32.06 23.82
CA ASP A 10 12.12 30.72 24.33
C ASP A 10 11.07 29.97 23.47
N GLY A 11 11.46 28.87 22.83
CA GLY A 11 10.69 27.64 22.62
C GLY A 11 9.28 27.62 21.99
N GLU A 12 8.60 28.73 21.74
CA GLU A 12 7.20 28.73 21.30
C GLU A 12 7.07 28.34 19.81
N LYS A 13 6.37 27.24 19.55
CA LYS A 13 6.04 26.79 18.19
C LYS A 13 5.39 27.94 17.40
N SER A 14 5.97 28.26 16.25
CA SER A 14 5.43 29.29 15.35
C SER A 14 3.97 29.02 14.99
N LYS A 15 3.17 30.09 14.84
CA LYS A 15 1.77 30.00 14.34
C LYS A 15 1.65 29.17 13.05
N THR A 16 2.67 29.24 12.19
CA THR A 16 2.76 28.44 10.95
C THR A 16 2.94 26.94 11.23
N GLN A 17 3.73 26.59 12.25
CA GLN A 17 3.97 25.21 12.65
C GLN A 17 2.72 24.58 13.26
N ILE A 18 2.05 25.29 14.16
CA ILE A 18 0.77 24.84 14.75
C ILE A 18 -0.27 24.58 13.65
N LYS A 19 -0.38 25.47 12.66
CA LYS A 19 -1.29 25.27 11.52
C LYS A 19 -0.95 24.02 10.71
N ARG A 20 0.34 23.72 10.49
CA ARG A 20 0.79 22.52 9.76
C ARG A 20 0.47 21.25 10.54
N GLU A 21 0.74 21.23 11.84
CA GLU A 21 0.42 20.08 12.71
C GLU A 21 -1.09 19.80 12.71
N MET A 22 -1.92 20.85 12.83
CA MET A 22 -3.37 20.71 12.75
C MET A 22 -3.86 20.19 11.40
N GLN A 23 -3.25 20.63 10.30
CA GLN A 23 -3.60 20.12 8.96
C GLN A 23 -3.21 18.65 8.81
N ALA A 24 -2.04 18.25 9.31
CA ALA A 24 -1.59 16.86 9.27
C ALA A 24 -2.57 15.91 10.00
N LEU A 25 -3.15 16.35 11.12
CA LEU A 25 -4.18 15.58 11.83
C LEU A 25 -5.48 15.44 11.03
N VAL A 26 -5.91 16.50 10.33
CA VAL A 26 -7.08 16.43 9.45
C VAL A 26 -6.82 15.48 8.28
N ASP A 27 -5.64 15.58 7.66
CA ASP A 27 -5.24 14.74 6.53
C ASP A 27 -5.15 13.26 6.94
N MET A 28 -4.61 12.99 8.14
CA MET A 28 -4.58 11.64 8.71
C MET A 28 -6.00 11.12 9.00
N GLY A 29 -6.85 11.95 9.61
CA GLY A 29 -8.25 11.60 9.84
C GLY A 29 -9.00 11.28 8.54
N GLU A 30 -8.78 12.07 7.49
CA GLU A 30 -9.31 11.79 6.15
C GLU A 30 -8.76 10.47 5.58
N ARG A 31 -7.47 10.20 5.75
CA ARG A 31 -6.89 8.93 5.32
C ARG A 31 -7.61 7.74 5.98
N LEU A 32 -7.89 7.81 7.28
CA LEU A 32 -8.61 6.75 8.00
C LEU A 32 -10.00 6.48 7.41
N THR A 33 -10.70 7.49 6.87
CA THR A 33 -12.04 7.27 6.28
C THR A 33 -12.02 6.43 5.01
N THR A 34 -10.84 6.28 4.38
CA THR A 34 -10.65 5.50 3.15
C THR A 34 -10.26 4.04 3.41
N LEU A 35 -9.91 3.70 4.65
CA LEU A 35 -9.43 2.37 5.01
C LEU A 35 -10.56 1.34 5.13
N LYS A 36 -10.24 0.07 4.89
CA LYS A 36 -11.18 -1.04 5.07
C LYS A 36 -11.48 -1.25 6.57
N PRO A 37 -12.69 -1.71 6.93
CA PRO A 37 -13.06 -1.98 8.32
C PRO A 37 -12.07 -2.90 9.06
N ASP A 38 -11.57 -3.94 8.40
CA ASP A 38 -10.61 -4.89 8.98
C ASP A 38 -9.27 -4.24 9.37
N ILE A 39 -8.88 -3.16 8.68
CA ILE A 39 -7.68 -2.40 9.01
C ILE A 39 -7.98 -1.45 10.17
N LEU A 40 -9.11 -0.74 10.12
CA LEU A 40 -9.54 0.15 11.20
C LEU A 40 -9.69 -0.57 12.54
N ALA A 41 -10.15 -1.82 12.53
CA ALA A 41 -10.27 -2.66 13.72
C ALA A 41 -8.93 -2.96 14.40
N LYS A 42 -7.82 -2.93 13.66
CA LYS A 42 -6.46 -3.18 14.18
C LYS A 42 -5.79 -1.93 14.73
N LEU A 43 -6.32 -0.75 14.44
CA LEU A 43 -5.75 0.52 14.89
C LEU A 43 -6.20 0.85 16.33
N PRO A 44 -5.32 1.46 17.15
CA PRO A 44 -5.62 1.88 18.51
C PRO A 44 -6.46 3.17 18.51
N LEU A 45 -7.69 3.07 18.01
CA LEU A 45 -8.63 4.19 17.92
C LEU A 45 -9.57 4.18 19.12
N THR A 46 -9.84 5.36 19.67
CA THR A 46 -10.93 5.57 20.63
C THR A 46 -12.29 5.21 20.03
N ASP A 47 -13.25 4.84 20.87
CA ASP A 47 -14.60 4.47 20.42
C ASP A 47 -15.32 5.65 19.75
N GLU A 48 -15.06 6.88 20.21
CA GLU A 48 -15.60 8.09 19.58
C GLU A 48 -15.10 8.26 18.14
N LEU A 49 -13.80 8.06 17.90
CA LEU A 49 -13.24 8.12 16.55
C LEU A 49 -13.76 6.98 15.67
N ARG A 50 -13.91 5.76 16.21
CA ARG A 50 -14.51 4.64 15.46
C ARG A 50 -15.93 4.95 15.02
N ALA A 51 -16.76 5.49 15.92
CA ALA A 51 -18.13 5.90 15.62
C ALA A 51 -18.15 7.00 14.53
N ALA A 52 -17.27 8.00 14.64
CA ALA A 52 -17.16 9.06 13.64
C ALA A 52 -16.75 8.55 12.25
N LEU A 53 -15.85 7.56 12.17
CA LEU A 53 -15.43 6.93 10.92
C LEU A 53 -16.56 6.10 10.27
N GLU A 54 -17.33 5.38 11.08
CA GLU A 54 -18.54 4.67 10.63
C GLU A 54 -19.59 5.64 10.07
N GLU A 55 -19.84 6.75 10.78
CA GLU A 55 -20.80 7.78 10.37
C GLU A 55 -20.37 8.52 9.10
N HIS A 56 -19.07 8.67 8.86
CA HIS A 56 -18.53 9.38 7.68
C HIS A 56 -19.15 8.90 6.37
N LYS A 57 -19.42 7.60 6.25
CA LYS A 57 -20.01 6.96 5.06
C LYS A 57 -21.43 7.45 4.75
N ARG A 58 -22.15 7.99 5.74
CA ARG A 58 -23.53 8.49 5.61
C ARG A 58 -23.59 9.91 5.06
N HIS A 59 -22.53 10.70 5.16
CA HIS A 59 -22.51 12.05 4.62
C HIS A 59 -22.31 12.04 3.11
N THR A 60 -23.31 12.49 2.36
CA THR A 60 -23.27 12.55 0.89
C THR A 60 -22.95 13.96 0.39
N ALA A 61 -23.47 15.00 1.04
CA ALA A 61 -23.26 16.40 0.67
C ALA A 61 -21.81 16.86 0.95
N ASN A 62 -21.24 17.63 0.02
CA ASN A 62 -19.85 18.10 0.10
C ASN A 62 -19.57 18.92 1.37
N GLU A 63 -20.49 19.81 1.75
CA GLU A 63 -20.35 20.62 2.95
C GLU A 63 -20.44 19.78 4.24
N ALA A 64 -21.33 18.77 4.27
CA ALA A 64 -21.42 17.83 5.38
C ALA A 64 -20.14 17.00 5.51
N LYS A 65 -19.62 16.46 4.40
CA LYS A 65 -18.33 15.74 4.37
C LYS A 65 -17.18 16.60 4.88
N ARG A 66 -17.10 17.86 4.42
CA ARG A 66 -16.05 18.80 4.84
C ARG A 66 -16.09 19.07 6.35
N ARG A 67 -17.28 19.35 6.90
CA ARG A 67 -17.45 19.54 8.35
C ARG A 67 -17.12 18.29 9.15
N HIS A 68 -17.55 17.12 8.68
CA HIS A 68 -17.27 15.85 9.35
C HIS A 68 -15.78 15.52 9.34
N LYS A 69 -15.06 15.82 8.25
CA LYS A 69 -13.59 15.70 8.19
C LYS A 69 -12.90 16.60 9.22
N SER A 70 -13.35 17.85 9.38
CA SER A 70 -12.85 18.74 10.43
C SER A 70 -13.13 18.20 11.85
N PHE A 71 -14.30 17.60 12.06
CA PHE A 71 -14.64 16.95 13.34
C PHE A 71 -13.74 15.74 13.61
N ILE A 72 -13.53 14.86 12.64
CA ILE A 72 -12.58 13.74 12.74
C ILE A 72 -11.18 14.27 13.07
N GLY A 73 -10.69 15.30 12.38
CA GLY A 73 -9.41 15.94 12.68
C GLY A 73 -9.31 16.51 14.10
N LYS A 74 -10.45 16.94 14.69
CA LYS A 74 -10.51 17.35 16.10
C LYS A 74 -10.30 16.15 17.04
N LEU A 75 -10.95 15.02 16.76
CA LEU A 75 -10.84 13.77 17.52
C LEU A 75 -9.45 13.12 17.42
N MET A 76 -8.75 13.32 16.30
CA MET A 76 -7.38 12.84 16.12
C MET A 76 -6.43 13.38 17.20
N ARG A 77 -6.69 14.57 17.76
CA ARG A 77 -5.84 15.16 18.82
C ARG A 77 -5.80 14.35 20.12
N ASP A 78 -6.82 13.53 20.35
CA ASP A 78 -6.95 12.72 21.56
C ASP A 78 -6.46 11.28 21.33
N GLN A 79 -5.85 11.00 20.18
CA GLN A 79 -5.33 9.67 19.82
C GLN A 79 -3.82 9.57 20.02
N ASP A 80 -3.34 8.34 20.14
CA ASP A 80 -1.93 8.02 20.01
C ASP A 80 -1.53 8.03 18.52
N ILE A 81 -1.12 9.21 18.04
CA ILE A 81 -0.74 9.44 16.64
C ILE A 81 0.45 8.59 16.23
N ASP A 82 1.44 8.42 17.11
CA ASP A 82 2.65 7.67 16.81
C ASP A 82 2.34 6.18 16.63
N ALA A 83 1.46 5.61 17.47
CA ALA A 83 1.02 4.23 17.32
C ALA A 83 0.19 4.01 16.05
N ILE A 84 -0.69 4.96 15.70
CA ILE A 84 -1.46 4.90 14.45
C ILE A 84 -0.52 4.96 13.23
N LEU A 85 0.45 5.89 13.23
CA LEU A 85 1.43 6.02 12.16
C LEU A 85 2.27 4.75 11.98
N ALA A 86 2.78 4.20 13.07
CA ALA A 86 3.59 2.98 13.01
C ALA A 86 2.85 1.81 12.36
N LEU A 87 1.56 1.62 12.69
CA LEU A 87 0.73 0.57 12.09
C LEU A 87 0.38 0.85 10.63
N LEU A 88 0.10 2.11 10.28
CA LEU A 88 -0.15 2.50 8.91
C LEU A 88 1.09 2.31 8.03
N ASP A 89 2.27 2.66 8.53
CA ASP A 89 3.54 2.47 7.83
C ASP A 89 3.85 1.00 7.60
N GLN A 90 3.56 0.13 8.58
CA GLN A 90 3.67 -1.32 8.41
C GLN A 90 2.74 -1.85 7.31
N LEU A 91 1.50 -1.36 7.28
CA LEU A 91 0.53 -1.73 6.24
C LEU A 91 0.96 -1.26 4.85
N ASP A 92 1.45 -0.02 4.75
CA ASP A 92 1.93 0.54 3.49
C ASP A 92 3.22 -0.13 3.02
N ALA A 93 4.12 -0.48 3.95
CA ALA A 93 5.33 -1.25 3.65
C ALA A 93 4.97 -2.64 3.09
N SER A 94 4.02 -3.34 3.74
CA SER A 94 3.52 -4.63 3.23
C SER A 94 2.90 -4.48 1.84
N SER A 95 2.15 -3.40 1.60
CA SER A 95 1.51 -3.14 0.30
C SER A 95 2.54 -2.81 -0.79
N ARG A 96 3.56 -2.01 -0.46
CA ARG A 96 4.68 -1.71 -1.38
C ARG A 96 5.46 -2.97 -1.74
N GLN A 97 5.81 -3.79 -0.74
CA GLN A 97 6.49 -5.06 -0.97
C GLN A 97 5.65 -5.99 -1.84
N TYR A 98 4.33 -6.06 -1.62
CA TYR A 98 3.42 -6.82 -2.47
C TYR A 98 3.42 -6.30 -3.92
N ASN A 99 3.32 -4.99 -4.12
CA ASN A 99 3.30 -4.38 -5.45
C ASN A 99 4.63 -4.58 -6.19
N GLU A 100 5.76 -4.39 -5.51
CA GLU A 100 7.10 -4.63 -6.07
C GLU A 100 7.26 -6.09 -6.50
N ARG A 101 6.79 -7.03 -5.69
CA ARG A 101 6.75 -8.46 -6.02
C ARG A 101 5.86 -8.74 -7.22
N PHE A 102 4.65 -8.17 -7.23
CA PHE A 102 3.72 -8.32 -8.34
C PHE A 102 4.36 -7.87 -9.67
N HIS A 103 4.96 -6.68 -9.70
CA HIS A 103 5.67 -6.18 -10.87
C HIS A 103 6.92 -7.01 -11.21
N ASN A 104 7.60 -7.59 -10.22
CA ASN A 104 8.70 -8.51 -10.49
C ASN A 104 8.22 -9.78 -11.21
N LEU A 105 7.09 -10.33 -10.79
CA LEU A 105 6.47 -11.48 -11.45
C LEU A 105 5.97 -11.12 -12.85
N GLU A 106 5.47 -9.90 -13.08
CA GLU A 106 5.13 -9.44 -14.42
C GLU A 106 6.36 -9.38 -15.33
N ARG A 107 7.47 -8.81 -14.85
CA ARG A 107 8.74 -8.80 -15.60
C ARG A 107 9.24 -10.21 -15.88
N TRP A 108 9.10 -11.13 -14.92
CA TRP A 108 9.47 -12.53 -15.11
C TRP A 108 8.62 -13.20 -16.19
N ARG A 109 7.30 -13.02 -16.16
CA ARG A 109 6.38 -13.51 -17.20
C ARG A 109 6.81 -13.01 -18.57
N ASP A 110 7.03 -11.70 -18.71
CA ASP A 110 7.35 -11.10 -20.01
C ASP A 110 8.71 -11.61 -20.52
N ARG A 111 9.73 -11.68 -19.65
CA ARG A 111 11.04 -12.25 -19.98
C ARG A 111 10.97 -13.73 -20.37
N LEU A 112 10.12 -14.53 -19.71
CA LEU A 112 9.93 -15.94 -20.04
C LEU A 112 9.27 -16.13 -21.41
N ILE A 113 8.37 -15.23 -21.81
CA ILE A 113 7.68 -15.28 -23.10
C ILE A 113 8.61 -14.79 -24.22
N GLU A 114 9.32 -13.68 -24.02
CA GLU A 114 10.21 -13.08 -25.03
C GLU A 114 11.56 -13.78 -25.14
N GLY A 115 11.98 -14.47 -24.09
CA GLY A 115 13.29 -15.10 -23.97
C GLY A 115 13.39 -16.52 -24.51
N THR A 116 14.51 -17.15 -24.17
CA THR A 116 14.86 -18.52 -24.53
C THR A 116 14.87 -19.44 -23.30
N ASP A 117 15.24 -20.71 -23.51
CA ASP A 117 15.41 -21.70 -22.44
C ASP A 117 16.38 -21.22 -21.34
N GLU A 118 17.34 -20.35 -21.66
CA GLU A 118 18.25 -19.75 -20.66
C GLU A 118 17.51 -18.90 -19.60
N VAL A 119 16.42 -18.23 -19.99
CA VAL A 119 15.60 -17.46 -19.05
C VAL A 119 14.78 -18.39 -18.16
N LEU A 120 14.32 -19.52 -18.72
CA LEU A 120 13.66 -20.56 -17.94
C LEU A 120 14.62 -21.16 -16.90
N GLU A 121 15.88 -21.44 -17.27
CA GLU A 121 16.88 -21.91 -16.32
C GLU A 121 17.10 -20.92 -15.16
N LYS A 122 17.23 -19.62 -15.46
CA LYS A 122 17.36 -18.57 -14.43
C LYS A 122 16.14 -18.50 -13.51
N PHE A 123 14.94 -18.64 -14.07
CA PHE A 123 13.72 -18.67 -13.26
C PHE A 123 13.70 -19.88 -12.32
N VAL A 124 14.04 -21.08 -12.83
CA VAL A 124 14.07 -22.31 -12.02
C VAL A 124 15.17 -22.25 -10.95
N GLN A 125 16.24 -21.50 -11.16
CA GLN A 125 17.24 -21.24 -10.11
C GLN A 125 16.68 -20.39 -8.96
N GLU A 126 15.83 -19.39 -9.26
CA GLU A 126 15.15 -18.58 -8.24
C GLU A 126 13.97 -19.31 -7.57
N TYR A 127 13.29 -20.19 -8.32
CA TYR A 127 12.14 -20.99 -7.90
C TYR A 127 12.39 -22.48 -8.17
N PRO A 128 13.14 -23.19 -7.30
CA PRO A 128 13.52 -24.60 -7.51
C PRO A 128 12.34 -25.57 -7.58
N ASP A 129 11.22 -25.25 -6.93
CA ASP A 129 10.01 -26.07 -6.91
C ASP A 129 9.17 -25.93 -8.19
N ALA A 130 9.61 -25.13 -9.16
CA ALA A 130 8.91 -24.95 -10.42
C ALA A 130 9.01 -26.22 -11.29
N ASP A 131 7.85 -26.76 -11.70
CA ASP A 131 7.76 -27.74 -12.79
C ASP A 131 8.22 -27.10 -14.12
N ARG A 132 9.45 -27.46 -14.51
CA ARG A 132 10.11 -27.01 -15.74
C ARG A 132 9.34 -27.41 -16.99
N GLN A 133 8.77 -28.62 -17.03
CA GLN A 133 8.06 -29.10 -18.22
C GLN A 133 6.73 -28.37 -18.40
N GLN A 134 5.99 -28.16 -17.32
CA GLN A 134 4.77 -27.37 -17.34
C GLN A 134 5.05 -25.93 -17.78
N LEU A 135 6.05 -25.27 -17.18
CA LEU A 135 6.36 -23.88 -17.49
C LEU A 135 6.84 -23.72 -18.94
N ARG A 136 7.67 -24.63 -19.45
CA ARG A 136 8.09 -24.65 -20.86
C ARG A 136 6.93 -24.88 -21.84
N SER A 137 5.94 -25.68 -21.45
CA SER A 137 4.71 -25.85 -22.25
C SER A 137 3.91 -24.56 -22.34
N LEU A 138 3.72 -23.88 -21.20
CA LEU A 138 3.01 -22.60 -21.13
C LEU A 138 3.71 -21.49 -21.92
N ILE A 139 5.05 -21.41 -21.84
CA ILE A 139 5.85 -20.43 -22.60
C ILE A 139 5.65 -20.62 -24.10
N ARG A 140 5.76 -21.85 -24.61
CA ARG A 140 5.55 -22.13 -26.04
C ARG A 140 4.13 -21.77 -26.50
N GLN A 141 3.12 -22.02 -25.66
CA GLN A 141 1.75 -21.60 -25.95
C GLN A 141 1.62 -20.08 -26.00
N ALA A 142 2.23 -19.36 -25.06
CA ALA A 142 2.20 -17.90 -25.03
C ALA A 142 2.91 -17.27 -26.23
N GLN A 143 4.07 -17.80 -26.62
CA GLN A 143 4.80 -17.39 -27.83
C GLN A 143 3.98 -17.61 -29.10
N HIS A 144 3.27 -18.74 -29.18
CA HIS A 144 2.39 -19.06 -30.30
C HIS A 144 1.16 -18.16 -30.38
N GLU A 145 0.54 -17.86 -29.24
CA GLU A 145 -0.57 -16.90 -29.13
C GLU A 145 -0.12 -15.50 -29.57
N LEU A 146 1.04 -15.05 -29.09
CA LEU A 146 1.62 -13.74 -29.44
C LEU A 146 1.93 -13.64 -30.94
N ALA A 147 2.59 -14.64 -31.51
CA ALA A 147 2.92 -14.69 -32.93
C ALA A 147 1.69 -14.70 -33.85
N ARG A 148 0.53 -15.14 -33.35
CA ARG A 148 -0.75 -15.17 -34.08
C ARG A 148 -1.71 -14.06 -33.69
N ASN A 149 -1.25 -13.08 -32.90
CA ASN A 149 -2.05 -11.98 -32.37
C ASN A 149 -3.37 -12.45 -31.71
N LYS A 150 -3.31 -13.58 -31.00
CA LYS A 150 -4.44 -14.15 -30.26
C LYS A 150 -4.54 -13.56 -28.87
N ALA A 151 -5.68 -13.77 -28.23
CA ALA A 151 -5.87 -13.39 -26.83
C ALA A 151 -4.80 -14.06 -25.93
N PRO A 152 -4.15 -13.33 -24.99
CA PRO A 152 -3.00 -13.79 -24.23
C PRO A 152 -3.41 -14.66 -23.04
N SER A 153 -4.06 -15.79 -23.31
CA SER A 153 -4.56 -16.73 -22.29
C SER A 153 -3.39 -17.44 -21.58
N ALA A 154 -2.41 -17.91 -22.34
CA ALA A 154 -1.24 -18.60 -21.80
C ALA A 154 -0.36 -17.65 -20.97
N SER A 155 -0.21 -16.38 -21.38
CA SER A 155 0.50 -15.36 -20.57
C SER A 155 -0.13 -15.16 -19.18
N ARG A 156 -1.47 -15.11 -19.10
CA ARG A 156 -2.20 -15.06 -17.81
C ARG A 156 -1.99 -16.32 -16.98
N LYS A 157 -1.93 -17.50 -17.61
CA LYS A 157 -1.65 -18.77 -16.92
C LYS A 157 -0.22 -18.82 -16.38
N ILE A 158 0.77 -18.34 -17.13
CA ILE A 158 2.16 -18.19 -16.66
C ILE A 158 2.18 -17.31 -15.41
N PHE A 159 1.57 -16.12 -15.48
CA PHE A 159 1.52 -15.19 -14.34
C PHE A 159 0.91 -15.85 -13.09
N LYS A 160 -0.23 -16.51 -13.25
CA LYS A 160 -0.89 -17.21 -12.15
C LYS A 160 0.03 -18.29 -11.55
N TYR A 161 0.67 -19.10 -12.40
CA TYR A 161 1.56 -20.17 -11.96
C TYR A 161 2.78 -19.65 -11.19
N ILE A 162 3.50 -18.66 -11.73
CA ILE A 162 4.70 -18.12 -11.06
C ILE A 162 4.35 -17.33 -9.79
N ARG A 163 3.17 -16.70 -9.74
CA ARG A 163 2.67 -16.06 -8.51
C ARG A 163 2.36 -17.09 -7.44
N ASP A 164 1.69 -18.19 -7.81
CA ASP A 164 1.39 -19.27 -6.87
C ASP A 164 2.69 -19.89 -6.31
N LEU A 165 3.76 -19.99 -7.11
CA LEU A 165 5.10 -20.41 -6.64
C LEU A 165 5.73 -19.39 -5.67
N ASP A 166 5.69 -18.09 -5.98
CA ASP A 166 6.22 -17.03 -5.08
C ASP A 166 5.45 -16.95 -3.76
N GLU A 167 4.15 -17.23 -3.77
CA GLU A 167 3.34 -17.34 -2.55
C GLU A 167 3.76 -18.55 -1.70
N ILE A 168 3.97 -19.73 -2.31
CA ILE A 168 4.41 -20.95 -1.62
C ILE A 168 5.81 -20.77 -1.02
N GLN A 169 6.78 -20.28 -1.81
CA GLN A 169 8.16 -20.09 -1.35
C GLN A 169 8.26 -19.15 -0.15
N ARG A 170 7.32 -18.22 -0.01
CA ARG A 170 7.27 -17.23 1.07
C ARG A 170 6.31 -17.61 2.20
N GLY A 171 5.67 -18.77 2.15
CA GLY A 171 4.74 -19.25 3.19
C GLY A 171 3.48 -18.40 3.31
N LEU A 172 3.02 -17.79 2.21
CA LEU A 172 1.78 -17.00 2.17
C LEU A 172 0.56 -17.85 1.79
N ARG A 173 0.78 -19.14 1.52
CA ARG A 173 -0.22 -20.10 1.06
C ARG A 173 -0.03 -21.46 1.74
#